data_AF-A0A3B9N2X0-F1
#
_entry.id   AF-A0A3B9N2X0-F1
#
_cell.length_a   1.000
_cell.length_b   1.000
_cell.length_c   1.000
_cell.angle_alpha   90.00
_cell.angle_beta   90.00
_cell.angle_gamma   90.00
#
_symmetry.space_group_name_H-M   'P 1'
#
loop_
_entity.id
_entity.type
_entity.pdbx_description
1 polymer ?
#
loop_
_entity_poly.entity_id
_entity_poly.type
_entity_poly.pdbx_seq_one_letter_code
_entity_poly.pdbx_strand_id
1 'polypeptide(L)'
;MGLFWASEGRKRKKLFWFLQFAFWILNFILDILVIPNKIDTNLLLYEFFNFTIAFLLSILLWYFFKKFQIHNLSPLSIIVILVGSSIAIGIIWKVSFYVLLGLFDGELVSHIKFYIKIFWPNFFSAVYPFIVWSSFYLGFKIYEEYSIQKESAERSASLAQSAQLEMLRYQLNPHFLFNTLSSLRALIRRKDNDIAEEMVTKISEFLKYSLLEGEDSKVPLSREIKTINHYFDIEKVRFGNQLII
;
A
#
# COMPACT_ATOMS: atom_id res chain seq x y z
N MET A 1 0.84 -17.54 -0.99
CA MET A 1 0.64 -16.07 -1.15
C MET A 1 1.34 -15.22 -0.07
N GLY A 2 1.34 -15.58 1.23
CA GLY A 2 1.95 -14.75 2.30
C GLY A 2 3.48 -14.52 2.20
N LEU A 3 4.21 -15.40 1.49
CA LEU A 3 5.67 -15.29 1.33
C LEU A 3 6.11 -14.14 0.42
N PHE A 4 5.29 -13.76 -0.57
CA PHE A 4 5.61 -12.69 -1.52
C PHE A 4 5.57 -11.31 -0.85
N TRP A 5 4.53 -11.04 -0.05
CA TRP A 5 4.35 -9.78 0.69
C TRP A 5 5.40 -9.58 1.78
N ALA A 6 5.76 -10.65 2.48
CA ALA A 6 6.88 -10.63 3.42
C ALA A 6 8.24 -10.42 2.71
N SER A 7 8.35 -10.75 1.42
CA SER A 7 9.55 -10.49 0.63
C SER A 7 9.64 -9.02 0.20
N GLU A 8 8.54 -8.41 -0.22
CA GLU A 8 8.48 -7.01 -0.66
C GLU A 8 8.77 -6.06 0.50
N GLY A 9 8.15 -6.29 1.66
CA GLY A 9 8.44 -5.52 2.88
C GLY A 9 9.87 -5.69 3.38
N ARG A 10 10.48 -6.87 3.21
CA ARG A 10 11.91 -7.09 3.52
C ARG A 10 12.83 -6.35 2.55
N LYS A 11 12.51 -6.33 1.25
CA LYS A 11 13.28 -5.56 0.25
C LYS A 11 13.25 -4.07 0.55
N ARG A 12 12.06 -3.50 0.86
CA ARG A 12 11.92 -2.09 1.22
C ARG A 12 12.73 -1.71 2.47
N LYS A 13 12.69 -2.55 3.52
CA LYS A 13 13.52 -2.34 4.71
C LYS A 13 15.02 -2.39 4.40
N LYS A 14 15.47 -3.34 3.57
CA LYS A 14 16.88 -3.41 3.13
C LYS A 14 17.28 -2.17 2.34
N LEU A 15 16.42 -1.70 1.44
CA LEU A 15 16.64 -0.49 0.65
C LEU A 15 16.75 0.76 1.55
N PHE A 16 15.87 0.90 2.54
CA PHE A 16 15.95 1.99 3.51
C PHE A 16 17.31 2.01 4.24
N TRP A 17 17.74 0.87 4.80
CA TRP A 17 19.02 0.81 5.50
C TRP A 17 20.21 1.04 4.56
N PHE A 18 20.15 0.53 3.32
CA PHE A 18 21.17 0.84 2.33
C PHE A 18 21.27 2.35 2.05
N LEU A 19 20.14 3.02 1.84
CA LEU A 19 20.09 4.47 1.59
C LEU A 19 20.51 5.28 2.83
N GLN A 20 20.17 4.81 4.04
CA GLN A 20 20.62 5.37 5.32
C GLN A 20 22.16 5.40 5.41
N PHE A 21 22.81 4.26 5.16
CA PHE A 21 24.27 4.18 5.19
C PHE A 21 24.89 5.00 4.05
N ALA A 22 24.35 4.88 2.84
CA ALA A 22 24.85 5.62 1.68
C ALA A 22 24.80 7.14 1.90
N PHE A 23 23.72 7.66 2.51
CA PHE A 23 23.58 9.07 2.82
C PHE A 23 24.67 9.59 3.76
N TRP A 24 24.93 8.88 4.86
CA TRP A 24 25.94 9.30 5.84
C TRP A 24 27.37 9.10 5.34
N ILE A 25 27.64 8.03 4.58
CA ILE A 25 28.92 7.83 3.89
C ILE A 25 29.18 8.97 2.89
N LEU A 26 28.18 9.34 2.10
CA LEU A 26 28.31 10.44 1.15
C LEU A 26 28.61 11.77 1.86
N ASN A 27 27.88 12.11 2.94
CA ASN A 27 28.15 13.33 3.68
C ASN A 27 29.54 13.31 4.34
N PHE A 28 29.99 12.17 4.86
CA PHE A 28 31.35 12.01 5.41
C PHE A 28 32.42 12.26 4.34
N ILE A 29 32.26 11.70 3.14
CA ILE A 29 33.19 11.92 2.02
C ILE A 29 33.18 13.39 1.60
N LEU A 30 32.00 14.00 1.46
CA LEU A 30 31.87 15.41 1.07
C LEU A 30 32.54 16.34 2.08
N ASP A 31 32.39 16.05 3.37
CA ASP A 31 33.01 16.86 4.43
C ASP A 31 34.55 16.77 4.38
N ILE A 32 35.10 15.54 4.25
CA ILE A 32 36.56 15.33 4.09
C ILE A 32 37.12 16.07 2.88
N LEU A 33 36.39 16.10 1.76
CA LEU A 33 36.84 16.79 0.53
C LEU A 33 36.91 18.32 0.69
N VAL A 34 36.18 18.89 1.65
CA VAL A 34 36.17 20.34 1.93
C VAL A 34 37.32 20.73 2.88
N ILE A 35 37.87 19.78 3.64
CA ILE A 35 38.96 20.06 4.60
C ILE A 35 40.28 20.34 3.85
N PRO A 36 40.94 21.50 4.05
CA PRO A 36 42.17 21.84 3.34
C PRO A 36 43.38 20.97 3.74
N ASN A 37 43.85 20.13 2.80
CA ASN A 37 45.17 19.46 2.61
C ASN A 37 46.01 18.90 3.80
N LYS A 38 45.64 19.07 5.07
CA LYS A 38 46.30 18.44 6.22
C LYS A 38 45.35 17.49 6.91
N ILE A 39 45.10 16.35 6.26
CA ILE A 39 44.39 15.23 6.87
C ILE A 39 45.42 14.47 7.72
N ASP A 40 45.29 14.55 9.04
CA ASP A 40 46.05 13.72 9.97
C ASP A 40 45.16 12.64 10.60
N THR A 41 45.76 11.72 11.36
CA THR A 41 45.04 10.60 11.99
C THR A 41 44.04 11.08 13.05
N ASN A 42 44.34 12.16 13.76
CA ASN A 42 43.48 12.69 14.81
C ASN A 42 42.22 13.32 14.21
N LEU A 43 42.34 14.06 13.11
CA LEU A 43 41.23 14.63 12.36
C LEU A 43 40.31 13.55 11.78
N LEU A 44 40.88 12.46 11.24
CA LEU A 44 40.08 11.33 10.75
C LEU A 44 39.31 10.63 11.87
N LEU A 45 39.93 10.45 13.04
CA LEU A 45 39.25 9.88 14.21
C LEU A 45 38.14 10.81 14.71
N TYR A 46 38.42 12.11 14.78
CA TYR A 46 37.46 13.14 15.11
C TYR A 46 36.23 13.06 14.20
N GLU A 47 36.42 13.09 12.89
CA GLU A 47 35.31 13.05 11.93
C GLU A 47 34.56 11.72 11.99
N PHE A 48 35.26 10.60 12.19
CA PHE A 48 34.60 9.31 12.35
C PHE A 48 33.64 9.30 13.54
N PHE A 49 34.05 9.81 14.71
CA PHE A 49 33.15 9.89 15.87
C PHE A 49 32.03 10.91 15.67
N ASN A 50 32.34 12.07 15.07
CA ASN A 50 31.36 13.10 14.73
C ASN A 50 30.22 12.55 13.86
N PHE A 51 30.56 11.84 12.77
CA PHE A 51 29.58 11.24 11.87
C PHE A 51 28.89 10.00 12.46
N THR A 52 29.54 9.29 13.38
CA THR A 52 28.88 8.22 14.16
C THR A 52 27.77 8.79 15.03
N ILE A 53 28.01 9.92 15.70
CA ILE A 53 26.98 10.62 16.48
C ILE A 53 25.84 11.07 15.55
N ALA A 54 26.15 11.66 14.40
CA ALA A 54 25.15 12.09 13.42
C ALA A 54 24.26 10.92 12.95
N PHE A 55 24.87 9.78 12.66
CA PHE A 55 24.18 8.54 12.28
C PHE A 55 23.23 8.07 13.40
N LEU A 56 23.69 8.02 14.65
CA LEU A 56 22.86 7.64 15.79
C LEU A 56 21.68 8.60 16.01
N LEU A 57 21.92 9.91 15.87
CA LEU A 57 20.86 10.92 15.96
C LEU A 57 19.82 10.74 14.85
N SER A 58 20.22 10.36 13.64
CA SER A 58 19.25 10.06 12.57
C SER A 58 18.45 8.78 12.83
N ILE A 59 18.98 7.80 13.57
CA ILE A 59 18.20 6.64 14.05
C ILE A 59 17.16 7.09 15.09
N LEU A 60 17.50 8.07 15.95
CA LEU A 60 16.53 8.66 16.88
C LEU A 60 15.42 9.40 16.12
N LEU A 61 15.76 10.19 15.09
CA LEU A 61 14.75 10.80 14.19
C LEU A 61 13.88 9.75 13.52
N TRP A 62 14.49 8.66 13.03
CA TRP A 62 13.77 7.55 12.43
C TRP A 62 12.74 6.96 13.39
N TYR A 63 13.15 6.67 14.63
CA TYR A 63 12.24 6.14 15.64
C TYR A 63 11.12 7.12 16.00
N PHE A 64 11.45 8.41 16.09
CA PHE A 64 10.49 9.48 16.30
C PHE A 64 9.44 9.49 15.17
N PHE A 65 9.84 9.68 13.92
CA PHE A 65 8.91 9.73 12.79
C PHE A 65 8.16 8.42 12.55
N LYS A 66 8.74 7.27 12.90
CA LYS A 66 8.06 5.96 12.82
C LYS A 66 6.85 5.90 13.75
N LYS A 67 6.92 6.51 14.94
CA LYS A 67 5.79 6.54 15.90
C LYS A 67 4.66 7.49 15.48
N PHE A 68 4.95 8.51 14.68
CA PHE A 68 3.94 9.47 14.25
C PHE A 68 3.03 8.89 13.16
N GLN A 69 1.71 9.02 13.32
CA GLN A 69 0.74 8.71 12.28
C GLN A 69 0.56 9.92 11.37
N ILE A 70 1.27 9.93 10.24
CA ILE A 70 1.36 11.10 9.35
C ILE A 70 0.02 11.39 8.66
N HIS A 71 -0.80 10.37 8.40
CA HIS A 71 -2.09 10.49 7.70
C HIS A 71 -3.13 11.38 8.39
N ASN A 72 -3.03 11.58 9.71
CA ASN A 72 -3.99 12.37 10.47
C ASN A 72 -3.57 13.84 10.62
N LEU A 73 -2.43 14.23 10.06
CA LEU A 73 -1.85 15.56 10.23
C LEU A 73 -2.01 16.40 8.96
N SER A 74 -2.20 17.70 9.15
CA SER A 74 -2.17 18.65 8.04
C SER A 74 -0.77 18.73 7.42
N PRO A 75 -0.62 19.06 6.12
CA PRO A 75 0.68 19.23 5.49
C PRO A 75 1.58 20.25 6.22
N LEU A 76 0.99 21.31 6.76
CA LEU A 76 1.71 22.32 7.55
C LEU A 76 2.28 21.73 8.84
N SER A 77 1.49 20.92 9.55
CA SER A 77 1.93 20.23 10.77
C SER A 77 3.11 19.30 10.49
N ILE A 78 3.11 18.61 9.35
CA ILE A 78 4.23 17.74 8.93
C ILE A 78 5.50 18.56 8.71
N ILE A 79 5.39 19.71 8.00
CA ILE A 79 6.54 20.60 7.78
C ILE A 79 7.08 21.16 9.10
N VAL A 80 6.19 21.59 10.01
CA VAL A 80 6.59 22.11 11.33
C VAL A 80 7.31 21.04 12.15
N ILE A 81 6.80 19.80 12.18
CA ILE A 81 7.44 18.70 12.90
C ILE A 81 8.78 18.34 12.27
N LEU A 82 8.86 18.28 10.94
CA LEU A 82 10.10 17.99 10.20
C LEU A 82 11.17 19.03 10.51
N VAL A 83 10.87 20.30 10.32
CA VAL A 83 11.81 21.40 10.52
C VAL A 83 12.18 21.51 12.00
N GLY A 84 11.20 21.47 12.90
CA GLY A 84 11.42 21.57 14.35
C GLY A 84 12.29 20.43 14.89
N SER A 85 12.03 19.18 14.50
CA SER A 85 12.84 18.02 14.92
C SER A 85 14.24 18.05 14.32
N SER A 86 14.39 18.49 13.06
CA SER A 86 15.69 18.64 12.40
C SER A 86 16.55 19.74 13.04
N ILE A 87 15.93 20.86 13.43
CA ILE A 87 16.60 21.93 14.19
C ILE A 87 17.05 21.40 15.55
N ALA A 88 16.16 20.73 16.30
CA ALA A 88 16.48 20.19 17.62
C ALA A 88 17.67 19.21 17.56
N ILE A 89 17.66 18.30 16.59
CA ILE A 89 18.76 17.34 16.42
C ILE A 89 20.02 17.96 15.83
N GLY A 90 19.90 18.96 14.95
CA GLY A 90 21.03 19.76 14.49
C GLY A 90 21.73 20.51 15.64
N ILE A 91 20.98 21.05 16.61
CA ILE A 91 21.56 21.65 17.82
C ILE A 91 22.35 20.61 18.61
N ILE A 92 21.75 19.44 18.88
CA ILE A 92 22.41 18.36 19.64
C ILE A 92 23.69 17.92 18.94
N TRP A 93 23.65 17.75 17.61
CA TRP A 93 24.81 17.37 16.84
C TRP A 93 25.89 18.45 16.89
N LYS A 94 25.52 19.73 16.73
CA LYS A 94 26.49 20.83 16.74
C LYS A 94 27.14 21.06 18.11
N VAL A 95 26.38 20.89 19.19
CA VAL A 95 26.95 20.89 20.55
C VAL A 95 27.91 19.73 20.71
N SER A 96 27.53 18.53 20.27
CA SER A 96 28.39 17.33 20.32
C SER A 96 29.67 17.52 19.53
N PHE A 97 29.60 18.16 18.35
CA PHE A 97 30.76 18.52 17.52
C PHE A 97 31.77 19.35 18.32
N TYR A 98 31.35 20.44 18.97
CA TYR A 98 32.27 21.30 19.73
C TYR A 98 32.81 20.64 21.00
N VAL A 99 31.99 19.83 21.68
CA VAL A 99 32.46 19.02 22.82
C VAL A 99 33.53 18.05 22.36
N LEU A 100 33.31 17.35 21.24
CA LEU A 100 34.25 16.38 20.70
C LEU A 100 35.55 17.07 20.25
N LEU A 101 35.45 18.26 19.63
CA LEU A 101 36.61 19.03 19.19
C LEU A 101 37.47 19.45 20.39
N GLY A 102 36.85 20.02 21.43
CA GLY A 102 37.57 20.41 22.64
C GLY A 102 38.15 19.24 23.44
N LEU A 103 37.58 18.03 23.33
CA LEU A 103 38.16 16.82 23.90
C LEU A 103 39.40 16.34 23.13
N PHE A 104 39.39 16.44 21.79
CA PHE A 104 40.53 16.06 20.94
C PHE A 104 41.68 17.05 21.05
N ASP A 105 41.39 18.35 21.13
CA ASP A 105 42.41 19.40 21.30
C ASP A 105 42.88 19.53 22.77
N GLY A 106 42.20 18.87 23.72
CA GLY A 106 42.50 18.96 25.16
C GLY A 106 42.14 20.32 25.80
N GLU A 107 41.47 21.19 25.06
CA GLU A 107 41.31 22.62 25.34
C GLU A 107 39.84 23.08 25.34
N LEU A 108 38.91 22.20 25.74
CA LEU A 108 37.48 22.50 25.75
C LEU A 108 37.11 23.75 26.57
N VAL A 109 37.71 23.90 27.77
CA VAL A 109 37.38 25.00 28.70
C VAL A 109 37.98 26.33 28.22
N SER A 110 39.20 26.32 27.67
CA SER A 110 39.85 27.54 27.15
C SER A 110 39.12 28.10 25.93
N HIS A 111 38.60 27.22 25.06
CA HIS A 111 37.91 27.62 23.83
C HIS A 111 36.40 27.80 23.94
N ILE A 112 35.77 27.65 25.12
CA ILE A 112 34.30 27.68 25.24
C ILE A 112 33.66 28.97 24.71
N LYS A 113 34.27 30.13 24.97
CA LYS A 113 33.81 31.43 24.45
C LYS A 113 33.92 31.51 22.93
N PHE A 114 34.97 30.92 22.36
CA PHE A 114 35.16 30.84 20.92
C PHE A 114 34.08 29.95 20.29
N TYR A 115 33.84 28.75 20.83
CA TYR A 115 32.80 27.83 20.35
C TYR A 115 31.40 28.45 20.38
N ILE A 116 31.04 29.16 21.45
CA ILE A 116 29.77 29.91 21.52
C ILE A 116 29.67 30.95 20.42
N LYS A 117 30.76 31.70 20.16
CA LYS A 117 30.80 32.74 19.11
C LYS A 117 30.61 32.16 17.71
N ILE A 118 31.22 31.02 17.41
CA ILE A 118 31.15 30.39 16.08
C ILE A 118 29.94 29.47 15.90
N PHE A 119 29.16 29.22 16.95
CA PHE A 119 27.99 28.35 16.90
C PHE A 119 26.95 28.83 15.88
N TRP A 120 26.42 30.04 16.05
CA TRP A 120 25.35 30.57 15.19
C TRP A 120 25.74 30.69 13.71
N PRO A 121 26.93 31.22 13.36
CA PRO A 121 27.37 31.25 11.96
C PRO A 121 27.47 29.87 11.31
N ASN A 122 27.80 28.82 12.08
CA ASN A 122 27.97 27.45 11.59
C ASN A 122 26.79 26.54 11.96
N PHE A 123 25.65 27.12 12.37
CA PHE A 123 24.51 26.34 12.81
C PHE A 123 23.82 25.65 11.64
N PHE A 124 23.63 26.37 10.53
CA PHE A 124 22.91 25.86 9.37
C PHE A 124 23.58 24.64 8.73
N SER A 125 24.92 24.53 8.81
CA SER A 125 25.63 23.36 8.31
C SER A 125 25.29 22.08 9.07
N ALA A 126 24.89 22.19 10.35
CA ALA A 126 24.45 21.04 11.13
C ALA A 126 22.97 20.69 10.91
N VAL A 127 22.15 21.61 10.43
CA VAL A 127 20.70 21.39 10.26
C VAL A 127 20.36 20.81 8.88
N TYR A 128 21.05 21.26 7.82
CA TYR A 128 20.71 20.85 6.45
C TYR A 128 20.71 19.32 6.25
N PRO A 129 21.67 18.53 6.78
CA PRO A 129 21.70 17.09 6.53
C PRO A 129 20.47 16.42 7.13
N PHE A 130 20.03 16.88 8.30
CA PHE A 130 18.84 16.34 8.96
C PHE A 130 17.55 16.77 8.28
N ILE A 131 17.46 17.96 7.68
CA ILE A 131 16.31 18.35 6.86
C ILE A 131 16.22 17.45 5.62
N VAL A 132 17.34 17.26 4.92
CA VAL A 132 17.39 16.43 3.71
C VAL A 132 17.05 14.98 4.06
N TRP A 133 17.67 14.45 5.11
CA TRP A 133 17.43 13.10 5.60
C TRP A 133 15.97 12.90 6.03
N SER A 134 15.40 13.84 6.79
CA SER A 134 14.01 13.76 7.25
C SER A 134 13.02 13.83 6.09
N SER A 135 13.27 14.70 5.12
CA SER A 135 12.47 14.80 3.90
C SER A 135 12.51 13.50 3.11
N PHE A 136 13.69 12.92 2.95
CA PHE A 136 13.87 11.62 2.31
C PHE A 136 13.11 10.50 3.05
N TYR A 137 13.23 10.43 4.38
CA TYR A 137 12.54 9.42 5.18
C TYR A 137 11.01 9.55 5.09
N LEU A 138 10.48 10.77 5.20
CA LEU A 138 9.04 11.01 5.11
C LEU A 138 8.51 10.66 3.71
N GLY A 139 9.25 11.01 2.65
CA GLY A 139 8.91 10.59 1.28
C GLY A 139 8.88 9.07 1.14
N PHE A 140 9.88 8.37 1.69
CA PHE A 140 9.92 6.90 1.71
C PHE A 140 8.73 6.30 2.47
N LYS A 141 8.38 6.88 3.62
CA LYS A 141 7.25 6.43 4.45
C LYS A 141 5.90 6.62 3.74
N ILE A 142 5.66 7.78 3.15
CA ILE A 142 4.45 8.07 2.37
C ILE A 142 4.33 7.10 1.20
N TYR A 143 5.44 6.81 0.50
CA TYR A 143 5.46 5.86 -0.60
C TYR A 143 5.11 4.42 -0.15
N GLU A 144 5.65 3.98 1.00
CA GLU A 144 5.33 2.67 1.55
C GLU A 144 3.85 2.56 1.94
N GLU A 145 3.32 3.58 2.64
CA GLU A 145 1.93 3.64 3.07
C GLU A 145 0.97 3.67 1.86
N TYR A 146 1.28 4.46 0.83
CA TYR A 146 0.52 4.50 -0.42
C TYR A 146 0.50 3.15 -1.15
N SER A 147 1.66 2.48 -1.23
CA SER A 147 1.77 1.18 -1.89
C SER A 147 0.92 0.12 -1.20
N ILE A 148 0.91 0.11 0.14
CA ILE A 148 0.09 -0.81 0.94
C ILE A 148 -1.41 -0.52 0.75
N GLN A 149 -1.81 0.75 0.74
CA GLN A 149 -3.21 1.13 0.51
C GLN A 149 -3.70 0.75 -0.90
N LYS A 150 -2.85 0.95 -1.91
CA LYS A 150 -3.17 0.59 -3.29
C LYS A 150 -3.39 -0.92 -3.44
N GLU A 151 -2.47 -1.73 -2.90
CA GLU A 151 -2.60 -3.19 -2.87
C GLU A 151 -3.87 -3.63 -2.10
N SER A 152 -4.12 -2.95 -0.96
CA SER A 152 -5.38 -2.86 -0.21
C SER A 152 -6.63 -2.86 -1.09
N ALA A 153 -6.70 -1.79 -1.89
CA ALA A 153 -7.83 -1.47 -2.75
C ALA A 153 -7.96 -2.46 -3.92
N GLU A 154 -6.86 -2.78 -4.59
CA GLU A 154 -6.83 -3.75 -5.70
C GLU A 154 -7.32 -5.12 -5.28
N ARG A 155 -6.91 -5.60 -4.10
CA ARG A 155 -7.38 -6.86 -3.54
C ARG A 155 -8.88 -6.82 -3.24
N SER A 156 -9.35 -5.73 -2.66
CA SER A 156 -10.78 -5.56 -2.34
C SER A 156 -11.63 -5.54 -3.61
N ALA A 157 -11.17 -4.85 -4.66
CA ALA A 157 -11.83 -4.81 -5.96
C ALA A 157 -11.87 -6.20 -6.63
N SER A 158 -10.77 -6.96 -6.59
CA SER A 158 -10.72 -8.32 -7.13
C SER A 158 -11.68 -9.28 -6.42
N LEU A 159 -11.79 -9.17 -5.09
CA LEU A 159 -12.75 -9.95 -4.31
C LEU A 159 -14.20 -9.57 -4.66
N ALA A 160 -14.50 -8.28 -4.81
CA ALA A 160 -15.83 -7.81 -5.22
C ALA A 160 -16.21 -8.32 -6.61
N GLN A 161 -15.28 -8.26 -7.58
CA GLN A 161 -15.50 -8.81 -8.92
C GLN A 161 -15.73 -10.32 -8.90
N SER A 162 -14.98 -11.05 -8.08
CA SER A 162 -15.15 -12.50 -7.93
C SER A 162 -16.52 -12.85 -7.36
N ALA A 163 -16.97 -12.09 -6.34
CA ALA A 163 -18.31 -12.25 -5.75
C ALA A 163 -19.43 -11.91 -6.74
N GLN A 164 -19.27 -10.88 -7.56
CA GLN A 164 -20.22 -10.57 -8.63
C GLN A 164 -20.30 -11.71 -9.65
N LEU A 165 -19.17 -12.23 -10.11
CA LEU A 165 -19.15 -13.38 -11.02
C LEU A 165 -19.83 -14.61 -10.41
N GLU A 166 -19.60 -14.88 -9.12
CA GLU A 166 -20.26 -15.97 -8.41
C GLU A 166 -21.78 -15.76 -8.31
N MET A 167 -22.23 -14.54 -8.01
CA MET A 167 -23.64 -14.15 -8.00
C MET A 167 -24.29 -14.36 -9.38
N LEU A 168 -23.66 -13.89 -10.48
CA LEU A 168 -24.15 -14.12 -11.84
C LEU A 168 -24.24 -15.62 -12.16
N ARG A 169 -23.27 -16.43 -11.71
CA ARG A 169 -23.33 -17.89 -11.87
C ARG A 169 -24.49 -18.51 -11.10
N TYR A 170 -24.84 -18.00 -9.93
CA TYR A 170 -26.01 -18.47 -9.17
C TYR A 170 -27.34 -18.06 -9.82
N GLN A 171 -27.45 -16.84 -10.36
CA GLN A 171 -28.66 -16.39 -11.07
C GLN A 171 -29.00 -17.29 -12.27
N LEU A 172 -27.99 -17.85 -12.94
CA LEU A 172 -28.17 -18.78 -14.05
C LEU A 172 -28.77 -20.14 -13.67
N ASN A 173 -28.74 -20.52 -12.39
CA ASN A 173 -29.09 -21.86 -11.90
C ASN A 173 -28.59 -22.97 -12.85
N PRO A 174 -27.28 -23.23 -12.92
CA PRO A 174 -26.68 -24.12 -13.91
C PRO A 174 -27.29 -25.54 -13.89
N HIS A 175 -27.73 -26.01 -12.73
CA HIS A 175 -28.42 -27.29 -12.59
C HIS A 175 -29.76 -27.31 -13.36
N PHE A 176 -30.56 -26.25 -13.25
CA PHE A 176 -31.79 -26.10 -14.03
C PHE A 176 -31.49 -26.19 -15.54
N LEU A 177 -30.50 -25.42 -16.02
CA LEU A 177 -30.07 -25.44 -17.42
C LEU A 177 -29.66 -26.84 -17.90
N PHE A 178 -28.78 -27.54 -17.17
CA PHE A 178 -28.33 -28.87 -17.56
C PHE A 178 -29.46 -29.90 -17.57
N ASN A 179 -30.37 -29.85 -16.59
CA ASN A 179 -31.49 -30.79 -16.54
C ASN A 179 -32.49 -30.53 -17.66
N THR A 180 -32.77 -29.26 -17.91
CA THR A 180 -33.68 -28.83 -18.96
C THR A 180 -33.17 -29.21 -20.35
N LEU A 181 -31.86 -29.05 -20.62
CA LEU A 181 -31.22 -29.55 -21.84
C LEU A 181 -31.25 -31.09 -21.95
N SER A 182 -31.13 -31.79 -20.83
CA SER A 182 -31.19 -33.26 -20.80
C SER A 182 -32.60 -33.78 -21.15
N SER A 183 -33.64 -33.11 -20.63
CA SER A 183 -35.03 -33.40 -20.97
C SER A 183 -35.34 -33.09 -22.43
N LEU A 184 -34.86 -31.96 -22.95
CA LEU A 184 -34.98 -31.61 -24.36
C LEU A 184 -34.36 -32.68 -25.27
N ARG A 185 -33.15 -33.16 -24.93
CA ARG A 185 -32.50 -34.27 -25.65
C ARG A 185 -33.33 -35.56 -25.62
N ALA A 186 -34.07 -35.82 -24.53
CA ALA A 186 -34.96 -36.98 -24.45
C ALA A 186 -36.16 -36.85 -25.40
N LEU A 187 -36.80 -35.67 -25.46
CA LEU A 187 -37.91 -35.39 -26.38
C LEU A 187 -37.50 -35.55 -27.84
N ILE A 188 -36.35 -34.96 -28.23
CA ILE A 188 -35.79 -35.10 -29.58
C ILE A 188 -35.57 -36.58 -29.93
N ARG A 189 -35.03 -37.37 -29.00
CA ARG A 189 -34.80 -38.82 -29.21
C ARG A 189 -36.11 -39.60 -29.37
N ARG A 190 -37.18 -39.18 -28.70
CA ARG A 190 -38.52 -39.80 -28.80
C ARG A 190 -39.31 -39.34 -30.03
N LYS A 191 -38.79 -38.35 -30.77
CA LYS A 191 -39.45 -37.67 -31.90
C LYS A 191 -40.68 -36.86 -31.49
N ASP A 192 -40.71 -36.40 -30.24
CA ASP A 192 -41.74 -35.48 -29.72
C ASP A 192 -41.38 -34.04 -30.10
N ASN A 193 -41.30 -33.76 -31.41
CA ASN A 193 -40.71 -32.54 -31.94
C ASN A 193 -41.48 -31.28 -31.53
N ASP A 194 -42.81 -31.33 -31.51
CA ASP A 194 -43.65 -30.18 -31.14
C ASP A 194 -43.39 -29.74 -29.68
N ILE A 195 -43.27 -30.71 -28.76
CA ILE A 195 -42.98 -30.44 -27.34
C ILE A 195 -41.54 -29.95 -27.18
N ALA A 196 -40.61 -30.48 -27.96
CA ALA A 196 -39.21 -30.03 -27.94
C ALA A 196 -39.09 -28.57 -28.39
N GLU A 197 -39.80 -28.17 -29.44
CA GLU A 197 -39.81 -26.79 -29.97
C GLU A 197 -40.43 -25.80 -28.97
N GLU A 198 -41.54 -26.19 -28.33
CA GLU A 198 -42.16 -25.40 -27.26
C GLU A 198 -41.20 -25.24 -26.05
N MET A 199 -40.51 -26.32 -25.67
CA MET A 199 -39.54 -26.30 -24.58
C MET A 199 -38.38 -25.35 -24.88
N VAL A 200 -37.83 -25.36 -26.09
CA VAL A 200 -36.76 -24.42 -26.52
C VAL A 200 -37.22 -22.97 -26.41
N THR A 201 -38.46 -22.68 -26.81
CA THR A 201 -39.04 -21.34 -26.76
C THR A 201 -39.15 -20.86 -25.30
N LYS A 202 -39.71 -21.68 -24.42
CA LYS A 202 -39.87 -21.36 -22.99
C LYS A 202 -38.53 -21.17 -22.29
N ILE A 203 -37.52 -22.00 -22.60
CA ILE A 203 -36.15 -21.85 -22.10
C ILE A 203 -35.57 -20.51 -22.51
N SER A 204 -35.71 -20.16 -23.79
CA SER A 204 -35.18 -18.92 -24.34
C SER A 204 -35.81 -17.69 -23.69
N GLU A 205 -37.13 -17.69 -23.50
CA GLU A 205 -37.84 -16.61 -22.81
C GLU A 205 -37.46 -16.50 -21.32
N PHE A 206 -37.33 -17.65 -20.63
CA PHE A 206 -36.92 -17.69 -19.21
C PHE A 206 -35.49 -17.16 -19.00
N LEU A 207 -34.53 -17.59 -19.83
CA LEU A 207 -33.14 -17.13 -19.75
C LEU A 207 -33.01 -15.66 -20.11
N LYS A 208 -33.74 -15.20 -21.14
CA LYS A 208 -33.77 -13.78 -21.54
C LYS A 208 -34.22 -12.91 -20.37
N TYR A 209 -35.28 -13.29 -19.69
CA TYR A 209 -35.76 -12.59 -18.50
C TYR A 209 -34.74 -12.62 -17.35
N SER A 210 -34.22 -13.81 -17.04
CA SER A 210 -33.32 -14.02 -15.88
C SER A 210 -31.96 -13.32 -16.02
N LEU A 211 -31.48 -13.10 -17.25
CA LEU A 211 -30.16 -12.52 -17.52
C LEU A 211 -30.16 -11.04 -17.93
N LEU A 212 -31.22 -10.57 -18.60
CA LEU A 212 -31.22 -9.23 -19.20
C LEU A 212 -32.17 -8.26 -18.49
N GLU A 213 -33.17 -8.77 -17.76
CA GLU A 213 -34.25 -7.94 -17.23
C GLU A 213 -34.27 -7.89 -15.69
N GLY A 214 -33.61 -8.85 -15.02
CA GLY A 214 -33.62 -9.01 -13.56
C GLY A 214 -32.64 -8.15 -12.76
N GLU A 215 -31.66 -7.48 -13.38
CA GLU A 215 -30.59 -6.79 -12.63
C GLU A 215 -30.86 -5.30 -12.32
N ASP A 216 -31.60 -4.54 -13.15
CA ASP A 216 -31.63 -3.07 -13.01
C ASP A 216 -32.95 -2.36 -13.44
N SER A 217 -34.05 -3.08 -13.65
CA SER A 217 -35.30 -2.47 -14.15
C SER A 217 -36.52 -2.74 -13.27
N LYS A 218 -37.36 -1.72 -13.04
CA LYS A 218 -38.71 -1.91 -12.49
C LYS A 218 -39.54 -2.66 -13.53
N VAL A 219 -39.71 -3.97 -13.36
CA VAL A 219 -40.44 -4.82 -14.29
C VAL A 219 -41.92 -4.90 -13.86
N PRO A 220 -42.90 -4.89 -14.79
CA PRO A 220 -44.29 -5.12 -14.44
C PRO A 220 -44.51 -6.53 -13.84
N LEU A 221 -45.30 -6.62 -12.77
CA LEU A 221 -45.67 -7.88 -12.10
C LEU A 221 -46.23 -8.94 -13.06
N SER A 222 -46.96 -8.52 -14.10
CA SER A 222 -47.50 -9.43 -15.12
C SER A 222 -46.40 -10.18 -15.88
N ARG A 223 -45.23 -9.57 -16.05
CA ARG A 223 -44.07 -10.17 -16.72
C ARG A 223 -43.34 -11.15 -15.80
N GLU A 224 -43.21 -10.82 -14.52
CA GLU A 224 -42.73 -11.75 -13.47
C GLU A 224 -43.58 -13.03 -13.44
N ILE A 225 -44.91 -12.87 -13.38
CA ILE A 225 -45.85 -14.00 -13.39
C ILE A 225 -45.72 -14.83 -14.68
N LYS A 226 -45.59 -14.19 -15.84
CA LYS A 226 -45.39 -14.90 -17.12
C LYS A 226 -44.12 -15.73 -17.10
N THR A 227 -43.01 -15.18 -16.60
CA THR A 227 -41.74 -15.92 -16.50
C THR A 227 -41.83 -17.08 -15.52
N ILE A 228 -42.49 -16.91 -14.37
CA ILE A 228 -42.75 -17.99 -13.40
C ILE A 228 -43.56 -19.12 -14.06
N ASN A 229 -44.57 -18.79 -14.87
CA ASN A 229 -45.33 -19.80 -15.61
C ASN A 229 -44.47 -20.55 -16.63
N HIS A 230 -43.59 -19.87 -17.37
CA HIS A 230 -42.65 -20.54 -18.27
C HIS A 230 -41.71 -21.48 -17.51
N TYR A 231 -41.22 -21.06 -16.34
CA TYR A 231 -40.41 -21.92 -15.46
C TYR A 231 -41.18 -23.18 -15.03
N PHE A 232 -42.41 -23.03 -14.54
CA PHE A 232 -43.25 -24.16 -14.14
C PHE A 232 -43.52 -25.12 -15.30
N ASP A 233 -43.76 -24.59 -16.50
CA ASP A 233 -43.99 -25.43 -17.67
C ASP A 233 -42.75 -26.22 -18.09
N ILE A 234 -41.55 -25.64 -17.96
CA ILE A 234 -40.29 -26.35 -18.17
C ILE A 234 -40.13 -27.47 -17.12
N GLU A 235 -40.41 -27.18 -15.85
CA GLU A 235 -40.33 -28.17 -14.77
C GLU A 235 -41.34 -29.31 -14.94
N LYS A 236 -42.55 -29.03 -15.45
CA LYS A 236 -43.57 -30.05 -15.79
C LYS A 236 -43.08 -31.04 -16.82
N VAL A 237 -42.42 -30.56 -17.87
CA VAL A 237 -41.83 -31.45 -18.88
C VAL A 237 -40.68 -32.26 -18.29
N ARG A 238 -39.92 -31.69 -17.35
CA ARG A 238 -38.78 -32.34 -16.69
C ARG A 238 -39.18 -33.45 -15.72
N PHE A 239 -40.22 -33.25 -14.93
CA PHE A 239 -40.65 -34.19 -13.89
C PHE A 239 -41.86 -35.05 -14.27
N GLY A 240 -42.56 -34.72 -15.36
CA GLY A 240 -43.77 -35.43 -15.77
C GLY A 240 -44.80 -35.50 -14.62
N ASN A 241 -45.29 -36.71 -14.34
CA ASN A 241 -46.29 -36.95 -13.28
C ASN A 241 -45.73 -36.98 -11.85
N GLN A 242 -44.44 -36.70 -11.63
CA GLN A 242 -43.80 -36.71 -10.30
C GLN A 242 -43.73 -35.32 -9.65
N LEU A 243 -44.29 -34.29 -10.28
CA LEU A 243 -44.44 -32.97 -9.66
C LEU A 243 -45.52 -33.03 -8.57
N ILE A 244 -45.08 -33.17 -7.33
CA ILE A 244 -45.92 -32.97 -6.15
C ILE A 244 -45.76 -31.50 -5.78
N ILE A 245 -46.84 -30.73 -5.92
CA ILE A 245 -46.94 -29.33 -5.47
C ILE A 245 -47.28 -29.33 -3.98
#